data_AF-A0A6B3F5F2-F1
#
_entry.id   AF-A0A6B3F5F2-F1
#
_cell.length_a   1.000
_cell.length_b   1.000
_cell.length_c   1.000
_cell.angle_alpha   90.00
_cell.angle_beta   90.00
_cell.angle_gamma   90.00
#
_symmetry.space_group_name_H-M   'P 1'
#
loop_
_entity.id
_entity.type
_entity.pdbx_description
1 polymer ?
#
loop_
_entity_poly.entity_id
_entity_poly.type
_entity_poly.pdbx_seq_one_letter_code
_entity_poly.pdbx_strand_id
1 'polypeptide(L)'
;VPAQEREGIVKQVAATVRQDPDVATLAPPNTNRDGTLTVLGVVPKSGPDDQRTTDLVHRLRDEATAPVDKAGGTAYVAGQTAAGIDVS
;
A
#
# COMPACT_ATOMS: atom_id res chain seq x y z
N VAL A 1 3.55 15.88 2.80
CA VAL A 1 4.41 15.64 1.61
C VAL A 1 4.41 16.82 0.62
N PRO A 2 5.56 17.47 0.40
CA PRO A 2 5.76 18.49 -0.65
C PRO A 2 5.42 17.96 -2.05
N ALA A 3 4.81 18.80 -2.92
CA ALA A 3 4.28 18.36 -4.22
C ALA A 3 5.33 17.71 -5.12
N GLN A 4 6.53 18.30 -5.17
CA GLN A 4 7.64 17.81 -5.99
C GLN A 4 8.19 16.43 -5.56
N GLU A 5 7.91 15.98 -4.34
CA GLU A 5 8.41 14.70 -3.81
C GLU A 5 7.41 13.56 -3.98
N ARG A 6 6.12 13.86 -4.20
CA ARG A 6 5.03 12.88 -4.15
C ARG A 6 5.20 11.74 -5.15
N GLU A 7 5.57 12.06 -6.39
CA GLU A 7 5.75 11.03 -7.42
C GLU A 7 6.92 10.08 -7.08
N GLY A 8 8.03 10.62 -6.57
CA GLY A 8 9.17 9.84 -6.13
C GLY A 8 8.81 8.89 -4.98
N ILE A 9 8.07 9.40 -3.99
CA ILE A 9 7.58 8.61 -2.87
C ILE A 9 6.62 7.51 -3.35
N VAL A 10 5.68 7.81 -4.23
CA VAL A 10 4.77 6.81 -4.81
C VAL A 10 5.56 5.70 -5.53
N LYS A 11 6.59 6.06 -6.30
CA LYS A 11 7.47 5.07 -6.95
C LYS A 11 8.19 4.19 -5.94
N GLN A 12 8.67 4.78 -4.84
CA GLN A 12 9.33 4.03 -3.76
C GLN A 12 8.36 3.05 -3.08
N VAL A 13 7.17 3.51 -2.68
CA VAL A 13 6.12 2.65 -2.11
C VAL A 13 5.79 1.53 -3.08
N ALA A 14 5.53 1.84 -4.35
CA ALA A 14 5.18 0.86 -5.36
C ALA A 14 6.33 -0.12 -5.68
N ALA A 15 7.58 0.24 -5.45
CA ALA A 15 8.71 -0.67 -5.55
C ALA A 15 8.74 -1.66 -4.38
N THR A 16 8.58 -1.17 -3.14
CA THR A 16 8.49 -2.01 -1.94
C THR A 16 7.35 -3.02 -2.05
N VAL A 17 6.14 -2.56 -2.41
CA VAL A 17 4.97 -3.45 -2.55
C VAL A 17 5.18 -4.53 -3.60
N ARG A 18 5.82 -4.21 -4.74
CA ARG A 18 6.09 -5.21 -5.79
C ARG A 18 7.10 -6.28 -5.39
N GLN A 19 7.94 -6.02 -4.41
CA GLN A 19 8.96 -6.96 -3.93
C GLN A 19 8.40 -7.95 -2.92
N ASP A 20 7.20 -7.71 -2.37
CA ASP A 20 6.59 -8.65 -1.45
C ASP A 20 6.23 -9.97 -2.16
N PRO A 21 6.69 -11.12 -1.64
CA PRO A 21 6.51 -12.40 -2.30
C PRO A 21 5.05 -12.83 -2.45
N ASP A 22 4.14 -12.30 -1.63
CA ASP A 22 2.72 -12.64 -1.65
C ASP A 22 1.86 -11.65 -2.45
N VAL A 23 2.47 -10.66 -3.11
CA VAL A 23 1.77 -9.78 -4.06
C VAL A 23 1.72 -10.44 -5.45
N ALA A 24 0.51 -10.71 -5.94
CA ALA A 24 0.28 -11.24 -7.28
C ALA A 24 0.31 -10.14 -8.33
N THR A 25 -0.29 -8.99 -8.01
CA THR A 25 -0.41 -7.86 -8.93
C THR A 25 -0.46 -6.55 -8.16
N LEU A 26 0.23 -5.54 -8.70
CA LEU A 26 0.08 -4.14 -8.30
C LEU A 26 -0.45 -3.35 -9.49
N ALA A 27 -1.65 -2.79 -9.36
CA ALA A 27 -2.23 -1.91 -10.37
C ALA A 27 -1.38 -0.64 -10.56
N PRO A 28 -1.41 -0.02 -11.75
CA PRO A 28 -0.78 1.29 -11.95
C PRO A 28 -1.30 2.32 -10.93
N PRO A 29 -0.45 3.23 -10.44
CA PRO A 29 -0.88 4.27 -9.53
C PRO A 29 -1.99 5.13 -10.13
N ASN A 30 -3.08 5.32 -9.39
CA ASN A 30 -4.18 6.19 -9.77
C ASN A 30 -4.20 7.41 -8.86
N THR A 31 -3.79 8.55 -9.40
CA THR A 31 -3.68 9.81 -8.67
C THR A 31 -4.86 10.72 -9.01
N ASN A 32 -5.43 11.38 -7.99
CA ASN A 32 -6.50 12.35 -8.20
C ASN A 32 -6.01 13.60 -8.96
N ARG A 33 -6.94 14.43 -9.45
CA ARG A 33 -6.61 15.64 -10.23
C ARG A 33 -5.67 16.61 -9.51
N ASP A 34 -5.83 16.74 -8.20
CA ASP A 34 -5.06 17.69 -7.39
C ASP A 34 -3.69 17.13 -6.94
N GLY A 35 -3.38 15.87 -7.27
CA GLY A 35 -2.11 15.24 -6.94
C GLY A 35 -1.91 14.99 -5.44
N THR A 36 -2.98 14.96 -4.64
CA THR A 36 -2.95 14.84 -3.18
C THR A 36 -3.25 13.44 -2.67
N LEU A 37 -3.91 12.62 -3.47
CA LEU A 37 -4.23 11.23 -3.16
C LEU A 37 -3.81 10.33 -4.32
N THR A 38 -3.10 9.25 -4.00
CA THR A 38 -2.76 8.19 -4.96
C THR A 38 -3.21 6.86 -4.39
N VAL A 39 -3.94 6.09 -5.19
CA VAL A 39 -4.39 4.74 -4.85
C VAL A 39 -3.54 3.72 -5.58
N LEU A 40 -3.08 2.72 -4.83
CA LEU A 40 -2.35 1.56 -5.34
C LEU A 40 -3.20 0.30 -5.07
N GLY A 41 -3.72 -0.32 -6.13
CA GLY A 41 -4.50 -1.55 -6.00
C GLY A 41 -3.59 -2.78 -5.86
N VAL A 42 -3.70 -3.51 -4.77
CA VAL A 42 -2.90 -4.72 -4.50
C VAL A 42 -3.80 -5.95 -4.56
N VAL A 43 -3.35 -6.98 -5.28
CA VAL A 43 -3.99 -8.31 -5.28
C VAL A 43 -3.01 -9.31 -4.66
N PRO A 44 -3.36 -9.95 -3.52
CA PRO A 44 -2.55 -11.02 -2.94
C PRO A 44 -2.54 -12.29 -3.81
N LYS A 45 -1.50 -13.11 -3.69
CA LYS A 45 -1.45 -14.48 -4.25
C LYS A 45 -2.28 -15.47 -3.44
N SER A 46 -2.47 -15.18 -2.16
CA SER A 46 -3.17 -16.00 -1.18
C SER A 46 -4.65 -15.59 -1.07
N GLY A 47 -5.45 -16.44 -0.42
CA GLY A 47 -6.88 -16.18 -0.19
C GLY A 47 -7.11 -15.15 0.93
N PRO A 48 -8.26 -14.47 0.98
CA PRO A 48 -8.53 -13.40 1.94
C PRO A 48 -8.48 -13.85 3.42
N ASP A 49 -8.75 -15.13 3.70
CA ASP A 49 -8.71 -15.71 5.06
C ASP A 49 -7.37 -16.45 5.34
N ASP A 50 -6.42 -16.46 4.40
CA ASP A 50 -5.10 -17.09 4.57
C ASP A 50 -4.23 -16.19 5.47
N GLN A 51 -3.52 -16.79 6.44
CA GLN A 51 -2.58 -16.08 7.30
C GLN A 51 -1.54 -15.27 6.50
N ARG A 52 -1.13 -15.75 5.31
CA ARG A 52 -0.19 -15.00 4.45
C ARG A 52 -0.76 -13.65 4.01
N THR A 53 -2.07 -13.56 3.78
CA THR A 53 -2.74 -12.29 3.48
C THR A 53 -2.73 -11.36 4.68
N THR A 54 -2.99 -11.89 5.88
CA THR A 54 -2.88 -11.12 7.13
C THR A 54 -1.47 -10.55 7.30
N ASP A 55 -0.46 -11.40 7.12
CA ASP A 55 0.94 -10.98 7.23
C ASP A 55 1.31 -9.97 6.14
N LEU A 56 0.78 -10.12 4.92
CA LEU A 56 0.95 -9.13 3.85
C LEU A 56 0.37 -7.78 4.26
N VAL A 57 -0.85 -7.73 4.80
CA VAL A 57 -1.48 -6.46 5.25
C VAL A 57 -0.62 -5.79 6.33
N HIS A 58 -0.09 -6.55 7.29
CA HIS A 58 0.82 -6.01 8.31
C HIS A 58 2.11 -5.47 7.70
N ARG A 59 2.80 -6.23 6.84
CA ARG A 59 4.03 -5.76 6.16
C ARG A 59 3.77 -4.50 5.32
N LEU A 60 2.63 -4.41 4.64
CA LEU A 60 2.26 -3.19 3.91
C LEU A 60 2.10 -2.00 4.86
N ARG A 61 1.47 -2.19 6.03
CA ARG A 61 1.27 -1.15 7.05
C ARG A 61 2.57 -0.71 7.73
N ASP A 62 3.54 -1.61 7.89
CA ASP A 62 4.78 -1.35 8.61
C ASP A 62 5.91 -0.84 7.68
N GLU A 63 6.04 -1.42 6.50
CA GLU A 63 7.19 -1.19 5.61
C GLU A 63 6.84 -0.29 4.42
N ALA A 64 5.72 -0.57 3.74
CA ALA A 64 5.40 0.12 2.49
C ALA A 64 4.91 1.56 2.73
N THR A 65 4.33 1.85 3.89
CA THR A 65 3.86 3.20 4.29
C THR A 65 4.98 4.10 4.82
N ALA A 66 6.07 3.52 5.34
CA ALA A 66 7.13 4.26 6.04
C ALA A 66 7.73 5.45 5.25
N PRO A 67 7.92 5.39 3.92
CA PRO A 67 8.37 6.54 3.14
C PRO A 67 7.38 7.72 3.15
N VAL A 68 6.07 7.42 3.19
CA VAL A 68 5.01 8.44 3.21
C VAL A 68 5.01 9.18 4.55
N ASP A 69 5.11 8.44 5.65
CA ASP A 69 5.13 9.02 7.00
C ASP A 69 6.37 9.88 7.23
N LYS A 70 7.55 9.40 6.79
CA LYS A 70 8.81 10.17 6.84
C LYS A 70 8.74 11.49 6.06
N ALA A 71 7.92 11.54 5.01
CA ALA A 71 7.70 12.75 4.21
C ALA A 71 6.54 13.63 4.74
N GLY A 72 6.04 13.35 5.95
CA GLY A 72 4.90 14.06 6.56
C GLY A 72 3.61 13.88 5.78
N GLY A 73 3.41 12.69 5.20
CA GLY A 73 2.16 12.28 4.58
C GLY A 73 1.35 11.39 5.50
N THR A 74 0.32 10.78 4.94
CA THR A 74 -0.43 9.71 5.60
C THR A 74 -0.74 8.65 4.56
N ALA A 75 -0.46 7.41 4.90
CA ALA A 75 -0.79 6.25 4.09
C ALA A 75 -1.82 5.37 4.81
N TYR A 76 -2.66 4.71 4.03
CA TYR A 76 -3.69 3.82 4.53
C TYR A 76 -3.62 2.49 3.78
N VAL A 77 -3.74 1.40 4.52
CA VAL A 77 -3.97 0.07 3.96
C VAL A 77 -5.43 -0.29 4.26
N ALA A 78 -6.25 -0.31 3.22
CA ALA A 78 -7.69 -0.44 3.29
C ALA A 78 -8.22 -1.50 2.30
N GLY A 79 -9.52 -1.80 2.41
CA GLY A 79 -10.19 -2.83 1.63
C GLY A 79 -10.94 -3.79 2.56
N GLN A 80 -11.79 -4.65 1.98
CA GLN A 80 -12.60 -5.59 2.76
C GLN A 80 -11.74 -6.55 3.57
N THR A 81 -10.65 -7.05 2.98
CA THR A 81 -9.70 -7.94 3.66
C THR A 81 -9.01 -7.27 4.84
N ALA A 82 -8.49 -6.06 4.66
CA ALA A 82 -7.85 -5.31 5.74
C ALA A 82 -8.84 -5.00 6.88
N ALA A 83 -10.08 -4.62 6.53
CA ALA A 83 -11.13 -4.36 7.52
C ALA A 83 -11.55 -5.63 8.29
N GLY A 84 -11.59 -6.79 7.63
CA GLY A 84 -11.87 -8.08 8.28
C GLY A 84 -10.78 -8.48 9.28
N ILE A 85 -9.51 -8.23 8.94
CA ILE A 85 -8.38 -8.44 9.84
C ILE A 85 -8.48 -7.53 11.07
N ASP A 86 -8.91 -6.28 10.90
CA ASP A 86 -8.96 -5.28 11.99
C ASP A 86 -9.99 -5.60 13.09
N VAL A 87 -10.99 -6.45 12.83
CA VAL A 87 -12.06 -6.80 13.77
C VAL A 87 -11.96 -8.23 14.31
N SER A 88 -10.92 -8.96 13.92
CA SER A 88 -10.68 -10.36 14.31
C SER A 88 -9.81 -10.49 15.56
#